data_AF-A0A0P0V2Y1-F1
#
_entry.id   AF-A0A0P0V2Y1-F1
#
_cell.length_a   1.000
_cell.length_b   1.000
_cell.length_c   1.000
_cell.angle_alpha   90.00
_cell.angle_beta   90.00
_cell.angle_gamma   90.00
#
_symmetry.space_group_name_H-M   'P 1'
#
loop_
_entity.id
_entity.type
_entity.pdbx_description
1 polymer ?
#
loop_
_entity_poly.entity_id
_entity_poly.type
_entity_poly.pdbx_seq_one_letter_code
_entity_poly.pdbx_strand_id
1 'polypeptide(L)'
;MTPVRSSVVLRMCDKIGNFVHLLVTFLSSFAVAFAQQNSCVMKSTYSSNVPENVAAGMAMGTVIVLLFCGYSLGISYDAKLILEKGYTCTGAQVMNVIFVVLIGLLASGQASPSMREFAGGQAAVYKILETINREPKIDAYSTTGRKLDDIQGDIEFISVYFSYLALPWSNEKIFSVLACHTKWYNCCMHLFRATDWPIWDFENWIS
;
A
#
# COMPACT_ATOMS: atom_id res chain seq x y z
N MET A 1 -40.72 21.04 29.75
CA MET A 1 -40.02 20.13 30.67
C MET A 1 -39.16 19.14 29.88
N THR A 2 -37.95 19.53 29.45
CA THR A 2 -37.05 18.69 28.62
C THR A 2 -35.52 18.82 28.86
N PRO A 3 -34.96 19.57 29.85
CA PRO A 3 -33.50 19.77 29.90
C PRO A 3 -32.69 18.57 30.46
N VAL A 4 -33.34 17.60 31.14
CA VAL A 4 -32.59 16.50 31.81
C VAL A 4 -32.24 15.35 30.85
N ARG A 5 -33.08 15.08 29.83
CA ARG A 5 -32.93 13.96 28.89
C ARG A 5 -31.66 14.07 28.04
N SER A 6 -31.24 15.28 27.67
CA SER A 6 -30.01 15.51 26.90
C SER A 6 -28.75 15.26 27.72
N SER A 7 -28.73 15.66 29.00
CA SER A 7 -27.52 15.58 29.84
C SER A 7 -27.09 14.16 30.20
N VAL A 8 -28.04 13.22 30.33
CA VAL A 8 -27.74 11.81 30.66
C VAL A 8 -27.29 11.08 29.41
N VAL A 9 -28.00 11.28 28.28
CA VAL A 9 -27.63 10.69 26.99
C VAL A 9 -26.27 11.20 26.54
N LEU A 10 -25.96 12.49 26.70
CA LEU A 10 -24.61 13.00 26.41
C LEU A 10 -23.54 12.33 27.28
N ARG A 11 -23.79 12.16 28.58
CA ARG A 11 -22.81 11.51 29.48
C ARG A 11 -22.62 10.03 29.19
N MET A 12 -23.69 9.33 28.81
CA MET A 12 -23.60 7.95 28.33
C MET A 12 -22.79 7.91 27.04
N CYS A 13 -23.09 8.78 26.08
CA CYS A 13 -22.44 8.84 24.79
C CYS A 13 -20.96 9.23 24.90
N ASP A 14 -20.59 10.10 25.84
CA ASP A 14 -19.19 10.50 26.09
C ASP A 14 -18.39 9.34 26.72
N LYS A 15 -18.97 8.62 27.69
CA LYS A 15 -18.36 7.41 28.25
C LYS A 15 -18.23 6.30 27.22
N ILE A 16 -19.25 6.10 26.40
CA ILE A 16 -19.22 5.15 25.29
C ILE A 16 -18.20 5.59 24.24
N GLY A 17 -18.09 6.88 23.94
CA GLY A 17 -17.10 7.45 23.03
C GLY A 17 -15.68 7.19 23.50
N ASN A 18 -15.41 7.40 24.79
CA ASN A 18 -14.11 7.08 25.40
C ASN A 18 -13.83 5.57 25.41
N PHE A 19 -14.85 4.74 25.63
CA PHE A 19 -14.72 3.29 25.55
C PHE A 19 -14.45 2.80 24.13
N VAL A 20 -15.18 3.35 23.15
CA VAL A 20 -14.97 3.12 21.71
C VAL A 20 -13.56 3.55 21.33
N HIS A 21 -13.12 4.73 21.76
CA HIS A 21 -11.78 5.24 21.50
C HIS A 21 -10.71 4.33 22.08
N LEU A 22 -10.88 3.86 23.32
CA LEU A 22 -9.97 2.91 23.95
C LEU A 22 -9.93 1.59 23.17
N LEU A 23 -11.09 1.04 22.80
CA LEU A 23 -11.17 -0.18 22.00
C LEU A 23 -10.49 -0.03 20.64
N VAL A 24 -10.75 1.07 19.93
CA VAL A 24 -10.13 1.40 18.65
C VAL A 24 -8.61 1.54 18.80
N THR A 25 -8.13 2.17 19.87
CA THR A 25 -6.70 2.32 20.16
C THR A 25 -6.03 0.97 20.43
N PHE A 26 -6.73 0.05 21.12
CA PHE A 26 -6.25 -1.32 21.33
C PHE A 26 -6.23 -2.12 20.03
N LEU A 27 -7.28 -2.02 19.21
CA LEU A 27 -7.35 -2.68 17.91
C LEU A 27 -6.29 -2.15 16.92
N SER A 28 -6.03 -0.84 16.92
CA SER A 28 -4.98 -0.24 16.08
C SER A 28 -3.59 -0.70 16.52
N SER A 29 -3.34 -0.76 17.83
CA SER A 29 -2.07 -1.27 18.37
C SER A 29 -1.84 -2.74 18.01
N PHE A 30 -2.89 -3.55 18.05
CA PHE A 30 -2.85 -4.95 17.59
C PHE A 30 -2.60 -5.05 16.07
N ALA A 31 -3.26 -4.22 15.26
CA ALA A 31 -3.06 -4.21 13.81
C ALA A 31 -1.63 -3.81 13.42
N VAL A 32 -1.03 -2.86 14.12
CA VAL A 32 0.38 -2.45 13.93
C VAL A 32 1.33 -3.56 14.36
N ALA A 33 1.10 -4.19 15.52
CA ALA A 33 1.93 -5.30 15.99
C ALA A 33 1.92 -6.48 14.99
N PHE A 34 0.74 -6.84 14.47
CA PHE A 34 0.61 -7.91 13.48
C PHE A 34 1.25 -7.53 12.12
N ALA A 35 1.10 -6.27 11.67
CA ALA A 35 1.73 -5.81 10.43
C ALA A 35 3.26 -5.77 10.53
N GLN A 36 3.79 -5.35 11.68
CA GLN A 36 5.23 -5.30 11.93
C GLN A 36 5.84 -6.70 11.97
N GLN A 37 5.10 -7.67 12.49
CA GLN A 37 5.55 -9.05 12.47
C GLN A 37 5.73 -9.57 11.03
N ASN A 38 4.71 -9.42 10.17
CA ASN A 38 4.76 -9.95 8.79
C ASN A 38 5.99 -9.45 8.00
N SER A 39 6.47 -8.23 8.28
CA SER A 39 7.61 -7.65 7.57
C SER A 39 8.97 -8.15 8.09
N CYS A 40 9.07 -8.54 9.36
CA CYS A 40 10.34 -8.87 9.99
C CYS A 40 10.57 -10.39 10.15
N VAL A 41 9.51 -11.22 10.20
CA VAL A 41 9.67 -12.61 10.70
C VAL A 41 9.59 -13.74 9.69
N MET A 42 9.41 -13.47 8.39
CA MET A 42 9.37 -14.54 7.36
C MET A 42 10.73 -15.24 7.11
N LYS A 43 11.75 -15.02 7.94
CA LYS A 43 13.08 -15.67 7.83
C LYS A 43 13.49 -16.55 9.02
N SER A 44 12.67 -16.66 10.08
CA SER A 44 13.07 -17.33 11.35
C SER A 44 11.96 -18.20 11.99
N THR A 45 11.03 -18.71 11.18
CA THR A 45 9.63 -18.94 11.56
C THR A 45 9.31 -20.32 12.19
N TYR A 46 9.99 -20.68 13.29
CA TYR A 46 9.42 -21.68 14.23
C TYR A 46 9.51 -21.21 15.69
N SER A 47 10.66 -20.70 16.12
CA SER A 47 10.86 -20.25 17.50
C SER A 47 10.23 -18.87 17.80
N SER A 48 10.01 -18.03 16.79
CA SER A 48 9.48 -16.68 16.97
C SER A 48 7.95 -16.59 17.06
N ASN A 49 7.22 -17.62 16.57
CA ASN A 49 5.75 -17.56 16.47
C ASN A 49 5.04 -17.86 17.79
N VAL A 50 5.65 -18.66 18.66
CA VAL A 50 5.04 -19.08 19.94
C VAL A 50 4.76 -17.88 20.85
N PRO A 51 5.74 -17.02 21.19
CA PRO A 51 5.47 -15.85 22.04
C PRO A 51 4.52 -14.86 21.36
N GLU A 52 4.53 -14.77 20.04
CA GLU A 52 3.67 -13.88 19.28
C GLU A 52 2.19 -14.29 19.37
N ASN A 53 1.88 -15.56 19.12
CA ASN A 53 0.52 -16.07 19.20
C ASN A 53 -0.05 -15.95 20.62
N VAL A 54 0.80 -16.14 21.64
CA VAL A 54 0.42 -15.93 23.04
C VAL A 54 0.09 -14.47 23.30
N ALA A 55 0.91 -13.54 22.82
CA ALA A 55 0.65 -12.10 22.94
C ALA A 55 -0.63 -11.68 22.20
N ALA A 56 -0.87 -12.23 21.00
CA ALA A 56 -2.09 -12.00 20.23
C ALA A 56 -3.34 -12.54 20.95
N GLY A 57 -3.25 -13.74 21.53
CA GLY A 57 -4.33 -14.33 22.33
C GLY A 57 -4.66 -13.50 23.57
N MET A 58 -3.65 -13.04 24.31
CA MET A 58 -3.86 -12.14 25.46
C MET A 58 -4.51 -10.82 25.05
N ALA A 59 -4.10 -10.25 23.91
CA ALA A 59 -4.70 -9.03 23.38
C ALA A 59 -6.18 -9.23 23.03
N MET A 60 -6.51 -10.29 22.28
CA MET A 60 -7.90 -10.61 21.92
C MET A 60 -8.77 -10.87 23.15
N GLY A 61 -8.25 -11.61 24.13
CA GLY A 61 -8.94 -11.85 25.41
C GLY A 61 -9.18 -10.56 26.19
N THR A 62 -8.23 -9.64 26.20
CA THR A 62 -8.41 -8.33 26.86
C THR A 62 -9.51 -7.52 26.19
N VAL A 63 -9.55 -7.48 24.86
CA VAL A 63 -10.60 -6.77 24.10
C VAL A 63 -11.99 -7.37 24.39
N ILE A 64 -12.12 -8.70 24.43
CA ILE A 64 -13.41 -9.33 24.70
C ILE A 64 -13.90 -9.06 26.13
N VAL A 65 -13.00 -9.09 27.11
CA VAL A 65 -13.32 -8.76 28.51
C VAL A 65 -13.78 -7.31 28.63
N LEU A 66 -13.11 -6.39 27.95
CA LEU A 66 -13.51 -4.98 27.92
C LEU A 66 -14.90 -4.80 27.30
N LEU A 67 -15.21 -5.47 26.19
CA LEU A 67 -16.53 -5.43 25.54
C LEU A 67 -17.65 -5.90 26.48
N PHE A 68 -17.48 -7.06 27.11
CA PHE A 68 -18.47 -7.59 28.06
C PHE A 68 -18.60 -6.73 29.33
N CYS A 69 -17.48 -6.17 29.82
CA CYS A 69 -17.50 -5.24 30.95
C CYS A 69 -18.27 -3.96 30.60
N GLY A 70 -18.01 -3.37 29.44
CA GLY A 70 -18.72 -2.19 28.94
C GLY A 70 -20.23 -2.43 28.79
N TYR A 71 -20.61 -3.58 28.22
CA TYR A 71 -22.02 -3.99 28.10
C TYR A 71 -22.70 -4.15 29.46
N SER A 72 -22.02 -4.80 30.41
CA SER A 72 -22.53 -5.02 31.78
C SER A 72 -22.73 -3.70 32.53
N LEU A 73 -21.79 -2.76 32.39
CA LEU A 73 -21.89 -1.42 32.96
C LEU A 73 -23.01 -0.59 32.33
N GLY A 74 -23.21 -0.71 31.01
CA GLY A 74 -24.32 -0.10 30.29
C GLY A 74 -25.66 -0.54 30.88
N ILE A 75 -25.92 -1.86 30.90
CA ILE A 75 -27.16 -2.42 31.44
C ILE A 75 -27.37 -2.04 32.91
N SER A 76 -26.32 -2.12 33.74
CA SER A 76 -26.44 -1.78 35.16
C SER A 76 -26.81 -0.30 35.36
N TYR A 77 -26.21 0.60 34.57
CA TYR A 77 -26.51 2.03 34.63
C TYR A 77 -27.90 2.34 34.08
N ASP A 78 -28.29 1.71 32.97
CA ASP A 78 -29.62 1.84 32.38
C ASP A 78 -30.72 1.35 33.33
N ALA A 79 -30.52 0.21 33.99
CA ALA A 79 -31.46 -0.33 34.98
C ALA A 79 -31.66 0.63 36.16
N LYS A 80 -30.58 1.21 36.70
CA LYS A 80 -30.65 2.24 37.75
C LYS A 80 -31.38 3.50 37.28
N LEU A 81 -31.15 3.91 36.02
CA LEU A 81 -31.79 5.10 35.45
C LEU A 81 -33.31 4.93 35.31
N ILE A 82 -33.77 3.74 34.92
CA ILE A 82 -35.19 3.41 34.81
C ILE A 82 -35.86 3.44 36.20
N LEU A 83 -35.19 2.88 37.23
CA LEU A 83 -35.73 2.81 38.59
C LEU A 83 -35.76 4.17 39.31
N GLU A 84 -34.67 4.95 39.27
CA GLU A 84 -34.54 6.16 40.08
C GLU A 84 -35.23 7.39 39.49
N LYS A 85 -35.21 7.53 38.16
CA LYS A 85 -35.65 8.76 37.49
C LYS A 85 -37.00 8.62 36.78
N GLY A 86 -37.64 7.45 36.86
CA GLY A 86 -38.96 7.21 36.27
C GLY A 86 -39.01 7.52 34.76
N TYR A 87 -37.88 7.39 34.06
CA TYR A 87 -37.86 7.63 32.62
C TYR A 87 -38.78 6.62 31.94
N THR A 88 -39.78 7.12 31.21
CA THR A 88 -40.72 6.33 30.39
C THR A 88 -40.05 5.73 29.14
N CYS A 89 -38.72 5.57 29.15
CA CYS A 89 -38.02 4.87 28.10
C CYS A 89 -38.48 3.41 28.13
N THR A 90 -39.29 3.02 27.16
CA THR A 90 -39.61 1.61 26.91
C THR A 90 -38.30 0.84 26.82
N GLY A 91 -38.19 -0.33 27.47
CA GLY A 91 -36.94 -1.13 27.45
C GLY A 91 -36.37 -1.35 26.04
N ALA A 92 -37.23 -1.37 25.02
CA ALA A 92 -36.85 -1.40 23.61
C ALA A 92 -35.94 -0.24 23.17
N GLN A 93 -36.16 0.99 23.65
CA GLN A 93 -35.35 2.16 23.28
C GLN A 93 -33.92 2.03 23.82
N VAL A 94 -33.77 1.54 25.06
CA VAL A 94 -32.46 1.31 25.68
C VAL A 94 -31.70 0.21 24.94
N MET A 95 -32.37 -0.92 24.68
CA MET A 95 -31.75 -2.03 23.93
C MET A 95 -31.32 -1.61 22.54
N ASN A 96 -32.13 -0.81 21.83
CA ASN A 96 -31.76 -0.30 20.51
C ASN A 96 -30.48 0.56 20.54
N VAL A 97 -30.34 1.45 21.53
CA VAL A 97 -29.12 2.27 21.69
C VAL A 97 -27.89 1.37 21.88
N ILE A 98 -28.01 0.34 22.73
CA ILE A 98 -26.92 -0.60 22.98
C ILE A 98 -26.54 -1.37 21.70
N PHE A 99 -27.53 -1.83 20.92
CA PHE A 99 -27.28 -2.52 19.65
C PHE A 99 -26.65 -1.61 18.58
N VAL A 100 -27.08 -0.36 18.46
CA VAL A 100 -26.50 0.61 17.52
C VAL A 100 -25.03 0.87 17.86
N VAL A 101 -24.70 1.00 19.15
CA VAL A 101 -23.31 1.17 19.60
C VAL A 101 -22.47 -0.08 19.30
N LEU A 102 -23.02 -1.28 19.52
CA LEU A 102 -22.34 -2.53 19.18
C LEU A 102 -22.06 -2.64 17.68
N ILE A 103 -23.05 -2.33 16.84
CA ILE A 103 -22.89 -2.35 15.38
C ILE A 103 -21.87 -1.29 14.94
N GLY A 104 -21.89 -0.11 15.55
CA GLY A 104 -20.90 0.95 15.30
C GLY A 104 -19.48 0.51 15.63
N LEU A 105 -19.27 -0.15 16.77
CA LEU A 105 -17.98 -0.71 17.20
C LEU A 105 -17.47 -1.77 16.21
N LEU A 106 -18.34 -2.68 15.78
CA LEU A 106 -17.99 -3.72 14.80
C LEU A 106 -17.60 -3.11 13.45
N ALA A 107 -18.33 -2.08 13.00
CA ALA A 107 -18.02 -1.38 11.75
C ALA A 107 -16.68 -0.62 11.82
N SER A 108 -16.35 0.01 12.96
CA SER A 108 -15.05 0.68 13.14
C SER A 108 -13.87 -0.30 13.05
N GLY A 109 -14.03 -1.53 13.54
CA GLY A 109 -12.99 -2.57 13.42
C GLY A 109 -12.65 -2.93 11.97
N GLN A 110 -13.67 -3.00 11.10
CA GLN A 110 -13.53 -3.38 9.68
C GLN A 110 -12.90 -2.30 8.80
N ALA A 111 -12.77 -1.06 9.27
CA ALA A 111 -12.03 -0.01 8.56
C ALA A 111 -10.50 -0.20 8.62
N SER A 112 -10.00 -1.06 9.52
CA SER A 112 -8.57 -1.31 9.70
C SER A 112 -7.85 -1.88 8.46
N PRO A 113 -8.39 -2.88 7.74
CA PRO A 113 -7.77 -3.36 6.49
C PRO A 113 -7.80 -2.31 5.36
N SER A 114 -8.90 -1.57 5.18
CA SER A 114 -9.00 -0.59 4.08
C SER A 114 -8.00 0.56 4.21
N MET A 115 -7.67 0.97 5.44
CA MET A 115 -6.60 1.97 5.67
C MET A 115 -5.21 1.45 5.29
N ARG A 116 -4.92 0.16 5.50
CA ARG A 116 -3.63 -0.44 5.13
C ARG A 116 -3.46 -0.54 3.61
N GLU A 117 -4.52 -0.89 2.90
CA GLU A 117 -4.54 -0.89 1.42
C GLU A 117 -4.29 0.51 0.85
N PHE A 118 -4.81 1.56 1.51
CA PHE A 118 -4.55 2.94 1.11
C PHE A 118 -3.06 3.29 1.20
N ALA A 119 -2.38 2.90 2.29
CA ALA A 119 -0.94 3.09 2.44
C ALA A 119 -0.14 2.31 1.37
N GLY A 120 -0.56 1.09 1.05
CA GLY A 120 0.01 0.30 -0.05
C GLY A 120 -0.18 0.96 -1.42
N GLY A 121 -1.37 1.51 -1.68
CA GLY A 121 -1.68 2.27 -2.89
C GLY A 121 -0.81 3.52 -3.04
N GLN A 122 -0.59 4.28 -1.95
CA GLN A 122 0.31 5.43 -1.96
C GLN A 122 1.76 5.03 -2.29
N ALA A 123 2.25 3.93 -1.72
CA ALA A 123 3.59 3.41 -2.02
C ALA A 123 3.74 2.98 -3.49
N ALA A 124 2.68 2.43 -4.10
CA ALA A 124 2.67 2.08 -5.52
C ALA A 124 2.66 3.33 -6.43
N VAL A 125 1.84 4.33 -6.10
CA VAL A 125 1.77 5.61 -6.84
C VAL A 125 3.11 6.34 -6.82
N TYR A 126 3.84 6.30 -5.70
CA TYR A 126 5.16 6.94 -5.59
C TYR A 126 6.14 6.45 -6.68
N LYS A 127 6.21 5.14 -6.93
CA LYS A 127 7.07 4.56 -7.98
C LYS A 127 6.65 4.98 -9.40
N ILE A 128 5.35 5.08 -9.63
CA ILE A 128 4.81 5.54 -10.92
C ILE A 128 5.18 7.00 -11.14
N LEU A 129 4.99 7.85 -10.12
CA LEU A 129 5.35 9.27 -10.18
C LEU A 129 6.85 9.49 -10.34
N GLU A 130 7.69 8.68 -9.67
CA GLU A 130 9.14 8.68 -9.87
C GLU A 130 9.53 8.41 -11.33
N THR A 131 8.82 7.46 -11.98
CA THR A 131 9.05 7.13 -13.39
C THR A 131 8.58 8.24 -14.32
N ILE A 132 7.44 8.88 -14.03
CA ILE A 132 6.89 9.98 -14.85
C ILE A 132 7.76 11.23 -14.74
N ASN A 133 8.25 11.57 -13.55
CA ASN A 133 9.06 12.76 -13.30
C ASN A 133 10.53 12.60 -13.72
N ARG A 134 10.93 11.42 -14.20
CA ARG A 134 12.27 11.17 -14.70
C ARG A 134 12.46 11.88 -16.04
N GLU A 135 13.33 12.89 -16.08
CA GLU A 135 13.76 13.50 -17.34
C GLU A 135 14.71 12.54 -18.10
N PRO A 136 14.35 12.07 -19.31
CA PRO A 136 15.24 11.24 -20.09
C PRO A 136 16.40 12.09 -20.66
N LYS A 137 17.63 11.57 -20.60
CA LYS A 137 18.81 12.23 -21.20
C LYS A 137 18.66 12.43 -22.71
N ILE A 138 17.90 11.57 -23.36
CA ILE A 138 17.55 11.65 -24.78
C ILE A 138 16.03 11.78 -24.83
N ASP A 139 15.54 13.00 -25.01
CA ASP A 139 14.12 13.26 -25.14
C ASP A 139 13.64 12.95 -26.56
N ALA A 140 12.80 11.92 -26.69
CA ALA A 140 12.23 11.49 -27.96
C ALA A 140 11.16 12.46 -28.49
N TYR A 141 10.61 13.34 -27.63
CA TYR A 141 9.57 14.31 -28.01
C TYR A 141 10.14 15.69 -28.36
N SER A 142 11.44 15.89 -28.17
CA SER A 142 12.10 17.15 -28.49
C SER A 142 12.12 17.41 -30.00
N THR A 143 11.44 18.46 -30.45
CA THR A 143 11.46 18.92 -31.85
C THR A 143 12.70 19.78 -32.17
N THR A 144 13.61 19.96 -31.21
CA THR A 144 14.83 20.78 -31.35
C THR A 144 15.87 20.15 -32.29
N GLY A 145 15.63 18.91 -32.74
CA GLY A 145 16.48 18.24 -33.74
C GLY A 145 16.42 18.91 -35.11
N ARG A 146 17.51 18.77 -35.88
CA ARG A 146 17.52 19.18 -37.29
C ARG A 146 16.80 18.12 -38.12
N LYS A 147 15.68 18.49 -38.74
CA LYS A 147 15.06 17.71 -39.81
C LYS A 147 15.77 18.06 -41.12
N LEU A 148 16.45 17.09 -41.72
CA LEU A 148 17.13 17.25 -43.00
C LEU A 148 16.15 16.86 -44.12
N ASP A 149 15.95 17.76 -45.09
CA ASP A 149 15.03 17.54 -46.23
C ASP A 149 15.62 16.59 -47.29
N ASP A 150 16.95 16.54 -47.40
CA ASP A 150 17.68 15.61 -48.26
C ASP A 150 18.79 14.93 -47.47
N ILE A 151 18.68 13.61 -47.31
CA ILE A 151 19.64 12.79 -46.56
C ILE A 151 20.45 12.00 -47.59
N GLN A 152 21.65 12.50 -47.91
CA GLN A 152 22.65 11.68 -48.56
C GLN A 152 23.17 10.70 -47.52
N GLY A 153 22.84 9.41 -47.66
CA GLY A 153 23.12 8.36 -46.69
C GLY A 153 24.61 8.04 -46.52
N ASP A 154 25.39 9.01 -46.09
CA ASP A 154 26.78 8.86 -45.66
C ASP A 154 26.79 8.78 -44.13
N ILE A 155 27.00 7.57 -43.60
CA ILE A 155 27.13 7.37 -42.15
C ILE A 155 28.61 7.21 -41.84
N GLU A 156 29.10 8.02 -40.91
CA GLU A 156 30.45 7.94 -40.36
C GLU A 156 30.35 7.64 -38.86
N PHE A 157 30.95 6.52 -38.42
CA PHE A 157 31.15 6.25 -37.00
C PHE A 157 32.59 6.59 -36.64
N ILE A 158 32.78 7.60 -35.77
CA ILE A 158 34.10 8.05 -35.34
C ILE A 158 34.32 7.62 -33.89
N SER A 159 35.15 6.60 -33.68
CA SER A 159 35.64 6.18 -32.35
C SER A 159 34.55 6.08 -31.28
N VAL A 160 33.43 5.44 -31.61
CA VAL A 160 32.31 5.26 -30.69
C VAL A 160 32.61 4.12 -29.72
N TYR A 161 32.51 4.41 -28.43
CA TYR A 161 32.56 3.42 -27.35
C TYR A 161 31.16 3.28 -26.76
N PHE A 162 30.62 2.07 -26.80
CA PHE A 162 29.30 1.78 -26.26
C PHE A 162 29.37 0.59 -25.30
N SER A 163 28.69 0.73 -24.16
CA SER A 163 28.50 -0.35 -23.19
C SER A 163 27.04 -0.32 -22.73
N TYR A 164 26.42 -1.51 -22.65
CA TYR A 164 25.08 -1.65 -22.13
C TYR A 164 25.09 -1.51 -20.60
N LEU A 165 24.22 -0.64 -20.08
CA LEU A 165 24.10 -0.36 -18.65
C LEU A 165 23.56 -1.55 -17.81
N ALA A 166 23.10 -2.64 -18.45
CA ALA A 166 22.43 -3.76 -17.78
C ALA A 166 23.37 -4.67 -16.97
N LEU A 167 24.68 -4.57 -17.17
CA LEU A 167 25.68 -5.43 -16.53
C LEU A 167 26.77 -4.56 -15.86
N PRO A 168 26.56 -4.07 -14.63
CA PRO A 168 27.51 -3.17 -13.96
C PRO A 168 28.85 -3.84 -13.59
N TRP A 169 28.96 -5.16 -13.72
CA TRP A 169 30.16 -5.94 -13.35
C TRP A 169 31.07 -6.27 -14.53
N SER A 170 30.60 -6.17 -15.77
CA SER A 170 31.43 -6.36 -16.96
C SER A 170 31.77 -4.99 -17.54
N ASN A 171 32.99 -4.51 -17.28
CA ASN A 171 33.58 -3.36 -17.99
C ASN A 171 34.05 -3.75 -19.40
N GLU A 172 33.51 -4.80 -20.00
CA GLU A 172 33.85 -5.20 -21.37
C GLU A 172 33.14 -4.25 -22.34
N LYS A 173 33.94 -3.39 -22.97
CA LYS A 173 33.49 -2.56 -24.09
C LYS A 173 33.15 -3.51 -25.23
N ILE A 174 31.86 -3.66 -25.54
CA ILE A 174 31.41 -4.48 -26.69
C ILE A 174 31.90 -3.86 -28.00
N PHE A 175 32.00 -2.52 -28.04
CA PHE A 175 32.57 -1.79 -29.17
C PHE A 175 33.81 -1.02 -28.71
N SER A 176 34.99 -1.48 -29.14
CA SER A 176 36.24 -0.75 -29.06
C SER A 176 36.79 -0.55 -30.47
N VAL A 177 36.64 0.67 -30.99
CA VAL A 177 37.23 1.16 -32.25
C VAL A 177 36.63 0.54 -33.53
N LEU A 178 35.41 0.97 -33.89
CA LEU A 178 34.97 0.96 -35.29
C LEU A 178 35.19 2.38 -35.88
N ALA A 179 36.09 2.48 -36.85
CA ALA A 179 36.07 3.55 -37.84
C ALA A 179 35.52 2.92 -39.12
N CYS A 180 34.27 3.25 -39.47
CA CYS A 180 33.61 2.71 -40.64
C CYS A 180 32.96 3.87 -41.39
N HIS A 181 33.39 4.08 -42.63
CA HIS A 181 32.79 5.02 -43.58
C HIS A 181 32.04 4.18 -44.61
N THR A 182 30.71 4.27 -44.62
CA THR A 182 29.91 3.45 -45.53
C THR A 182 28.77 4.27 -46.13
N LYS A 183 28.70 4.23 -47.47
CA LYS A 183 27.53 4.71 -48.20
C LYS A 183 26.38 3.70 -48.02
N TRP A 184 25.21 4.21 -47.65
CA TRP A 184 24.00 3.45 -47.31
C TRP A 184 23.64 2.35 -48.32
N TYR A 185 23.89 2.57 -49.61
CA TYR A 185 23.47 1.66 -50.66
C TYR A 185 24.28 0.35 -50.73
N ASN A 186 25.47 0.27 -50.10
CA ASN A 186 26.32 -0.93 -50.14
C ASN A 186 26.46 -1.65 -48.78
N CYS A 187 25.88 -1.11 -47.70
CA CYS A 187 26.23 -1.53 -46.34
C CYS A 187 25.27 -2.56 -45.71
N CYS A 188 24.02 -2.65 -46.16
CA CYS A 188 23.02 -3.56 -45.57
C CYS A 188 23.37 -5.05 -45.68
N MET A 189 24.28 -5.44 -46.58
CA MET A 189 24.62 -6.86 -46.81
C MET A 189 25.94 -7.29 -46.13
N HIS A 190 26.82 -6.35 -45.77
CA HIS A 190 28.11 -6.66 -45.17
C HIS A 190 28.12 -6.58 -43.64
N LEU A 191 27.29 -5.72 -43.02
CA LEU A 191 27.21 -5.65 -41.56
C LEU A 191 26.51 -6.89 -40.94
N PHE A 192 25.52 -7.45 -41.62
CA PHE A 192 24.83 -8.67 -41.19
C PHE A 192 25.71 -9.93 -41.23
N ARG A 193 26.83 -9.90 -41.97
CA ARG A 193 27.74 -11.04 -42.13
C ARG A 193 28.94 -11.01 -41.17
N ALA A 194 29.20 -9.88 -40.52
CA ALA A 194 30.32 -9.70 -39.59
C ALA A 194 29.94 -9.96 -38.13
N THR A 195 28.64 -10.11 -37.84
CA THR A 195 28.16 -10.41 -36.50
C THR A 195 27.31 -11.68 -36.54
N ASP A 196 27.94 -12.83 -36.29
CA ASP A 196 27.31 -14.12 -35.98
C ASP A 196 26.56 -14.05 -34.63
N TRP A 197 25.58 -13.15 -34.53
CA TRP A 197 24.63 -13.20 -33.42
C TRP A 197 23.56 -14.22 -33.73
N PRO A 198 23.25 -15.15 -32.80
CA PRO A 198 22.06 -15.97 -32.92
C PRO A 198 20.86 -15.03 -33.05
N ILE A 199 20.18 -15.13 -34.18
CA ILE A 199 18.87 -14.53 -34.42
C ILE A 199 17.95 -15.19 -33.39
N TRP A 200 17.80 -14.55 -32.23
CA TRP A 200 16.77 -14.92 -31.28
C TRP A 200 15.42 -14.62 -31.93
N ASP A 201 14.57 -15.64 -31.93
CA ASP A 201 13.25 -15.74 -32.52
C ASP A 201 12.33 -14.54 -32.18
N PHE A 202 12.35 -13.52 -33.03
CA PHE A 202 11.43 -12.38 -32.93
C PHE A 202 9.98 -12.71 -33.33
N GLU A 203 9.72 -13.90 -33.88
CA GLU A 203 8.36 -14.36 -34.23
C GLU A 203 7.52 -14.75 -33.00
N ASN A 204 8.11 -14.97 -31.82
CA ASN A 204 7.39 -15.44 -30.63
C ASN A 204 6.94 -14.34 -29.64
N TRP A 205 7.05 -13.05 -29.99
CA TRP A 205 6.70 -11.94 -29.08
C TRP A 205 5.55 -11.03 -29.59
N ILE A 206 4.91 -11.37 -30.71
CA ILE A 206 3.79 -10.61 -31.32
C ILE A 206 2.45 -11.40 -31.31
N SER A 207 2.38 -12.53 -30.61
CA SER A 207 1.13 -13.24 -30.28
C SER A 207 0.82 -13.12 -28.80
#